data_AF-A0A7Y8HUR0-F1
#
_entry.id   AF-A0A7Y8HUR0-F1
#
_cell.length_a   1.000
_cell.length_b   1.000
_cell.length_c   1.000
_cell.angle_alpha   90.00
_cell.angle_beta   90.00
_cell.angle_gamma   90.00
#
_symmetry.space_group_name_H-M   'P 1'
#
loop_
_entity.id
_entity.type
_entity.pdbx_description
1 polymer ?
#
loop_
_entity_poly.entity_id
_entity_poly.type
_entity_poly.pdbx_seq_one_letter_code
_entity_poly.pdbx_strand_id
1 'polypeptide(L)'
;MLKAKELVRTNVMLDKELLKLIDEYAETMLEDRSTVIRQLIKKAIIDEKVTLAVRKYKEGVPFRKAADIAGLDYWDFQAELDKREVPVTASLSFARKRLKQIKN
;
A
#
# COMPACT_ATOMS: atom_id res chain seq x y z
N MET A 1 25.45 -15.52 -5.79
CA MET A 1 24.30 -16.43 -5.55
C MET A 1 23.17 -15.62 -4.94
N LEU A 2 22.02 -15.51 -5.62
CA LEU A 2 20.80 -15.00 -5.01
C LEU A 2 20.44 -15.92 -3.84
N LYS A 3 20.47 -15.44 -2.60
CA LYS A 3 19.95 -16.20 -1.46
C LYS A 3 18.47 -16.47 -1.75
N ALA A 4 18.09 -17.76 -1.84
CA ALA A 4 16.69 -18.14 -1.86
C ALA A 4 16.02 -17.51 -0.63
N LYS A 5 14.86 -16.87 -0.82
CA LYS A 5 14.08 -16.33 0.30
C LYS A 5 13.76 -17.48 1.25
N GLU A 6 14.02 -17.27 2.53
CA GLU A 6 13.62 -18.20 3.58
C GLU A 6 12.08 -18.22 3.64
N LEU A 7 11.49 -19.37 3.30
CA LEU A 7 10.04 -19.57 3.33
C LEU A 7 9.66 -20.19 4.68
N VAL A 8 8.70 -19.55 5.35
CA VAL A 8 8.14 -20.02 6.62
C VAL A 8 6.72 -20.54 6.37
N ARG A 9 6.40 -21.71 6.92
CA ARG A 9 5.03 -22.27 6.87
C ARG A 9 4.19 -21.63 7.97
N THR A 10 3.06 -21.07 7.57
CA THR A 10 2.06 -20.49 8.48
C THR A 10 0.71 -21.15 8.23
N ASN A 11 -0.02 -21.48 9.30
CA ASN A 11 -1.37 -22.04 9.22
C ASN A 11 -2.39 -20.99 9.70
N VAL A 12 -3.52 -20.89 9.02
CA VAL A 12 -4.64 -20.01 9.37
C VAL A 12 -5.95 -20.76 9.20
N MET A 13 -6.93 -20.46 10.03
CA MET A 13 -8.30 -20.96 9.87
C MET A 13 -9.07 -19.97 9.01
N LEU A 14 -9.68 -20.47 7.93
CA LEU A 14 -10.56 -19.69 7.05
C LEU A 14 -11.95 -20.31 7.09
N ASP A 15 -12.98 -19.47 7.01
CA ASP A 15 -14.33 -19.96 6.81
C ASP A 15 -14.47 -20.59 5.41
N LYS A 16 -15.52 -21.41 5.25
CA LYS A 16 -15.73 -22.18 4.02
C LYS A 16 -16.02 -21.31 2.81
N GLU A 17 -16.69 -20.17 3.00
CA GLU A 17 -17.08 -19.30 1.89
C GLU A 17 -15.85 -18.58 1.33
N LEU A 18 -14.99 -18.05 2.21
CA LEU A 18 -13.73 -17.45 1.81
C LEU A 18 -12.82 -18.45 1.11
N LEU A 19 -12.71 -19.68 1.63
CA LEU A 19 -11.90 -20.72 0.98
C LEU A 19 -12.42 -21.04 -0.43
N LYS A 20 -13.74 -21.11 -0.61
CA LYS A 20 -14.38 -21.35 -1.92
C LYS A 20 -14.07 -20.23 -2.91
N LEU A 21 -14.14 -18.96 -2.47
CA LEU A 21 -13.80 -17.81 -3.31
C LEU A 21 -12.32 -17.83 -3.74
N ILE A 22 -11.42 -18.23 -2.83
CA ILE A 22 -10.00 -18.39 -3.15
C ILE A 22 -9.79 -19.50 -4.19
N ASP A 23 -10.52 -20.61 -4.09
CA ASP A 23 -10.44 -21.72 -5.04
C ASP A 23 -10.92 -21.33 -6.43
N GLU A 24 -12.08 -20.67 -6.53
CA GLU A 24 -12.62 -20.16 -7.80
C GLU A 24 -11.65 -19.17 -8.47
N TYR A 25 -11.02 -18.32 -7.66
CA TYR A 25 -9.99 -17.40 -8.16
C TYR A 25 -8.72 -18.14 -8.62
N ALA A 26 -8.30 -19.17 -7.89
CA ALA A 26 -7.15 -20.00 -8.27
C ALA A 26 -7.38 -20.75 -9.59
N GLU A 27 -8.58 -21.30 -9.80
CA GLU A 27 -8.99 -21.93 -11.06
C GLU A 27 -8.95 -20.92 -12.22
N THR A 28 -9.46 -19.70 -12.00
CA THR A 28 -9.46 -18.64 -13.00
C THR A 28 -8.04 -18.23 -13.40
N MET A 29 -7.10 -18.22 -12.44
CA MET A 29 -5.70 -17.83 -12.65
C MET A 29 -4.82 -18.99 -13.15
N LEU A 30 -5.35 -20.23 -13.22
CA LEU A 30 -4.58 -21.44 -13.50
C LEU A 30 -3.39 -21.63 -12.55
N GLU A 31 -3.57 -21.26 -11.28
CA GLU A 31 -2.54 -21.33 -10.23
C GLU A 31 -2.97 -22.27 -9.10
N ASP A 32 -2.00 -22.76 -8.32
CA ASP A 32 -2.34 -23.48 -7.10
C ASP A 32 -2.86 -22.55 -6.00
N ARG A 33 -3.79 -23.05 -5.19
CA ARG A 33 -4.39 -22.35 -4.05
C ARG A 33 -3.34 -21.64 -3.18
N SER A 34 -2.23 -22.30 -2.87
CA SER A 34 -1.22 -21.74 -1.96
C SER A 34 -0.51 -20.54 -2.58
N THR A 35 -0.27 -20.56 -3.90
CA THR A 35 0.30 -19.43 -4.65
C THR A 35 -0.65 -18.26 -4.65
N VAL A 36 -1.92 -18.49 -4.98
CA VAL A 36 -2.96 -17.46 -4.95
C VAL A 36 -3.09 -16.84 -3.58
N ILE A 37 -3.16 -17.64 -2.51
CA ILE A 37 -3.22 -17.13 -1.13
C ILE A 37 -2.01 -16.22 -0.84
N ARG A 38 -0.79 -16.65 -1.20
CA ARG A 38 0.42 -15.83 -0.99
C ARG A 38 0.35 -14.51 -1.77
N GLN A 39 -0.09 -14.54 -3.03
CA GLN A 39 -0.21 -13.35 -3.87
C GLN A 39 -1.26 -12.38 -3.32
N LEU A 40 -2.44 -12.88 -2.95
CA LEU A 40 -3.53 -12.09 -2.36
C LEU A 40 -3.10 -11.43 -1.05
N ILE A 41 -2.46 -12.19 -0.14
CA ILE A 41 -1.94 -11.64 1.11
C ILE A 41 -0.88 -10.57 0.83
N LYS A 42 0.06 -10.83 -0.08
CA LYS A 42 1.11 -9.87 -0.43
C LYS A 42 0.50 -8.57 -0.98
N LYS A 43 -0.48 -8.69 -1.89
CA LYS A 43 -1.20 -7.56 -2.47
C LYS A 43 -1.91 -6.75 -1.37
N ALA A 44 -2.71 -7.41 -0.53
CA ALA A 44 -3.43 -6.77 0.56
C ALA A 44 -2.49 -6.03 1.53
N ILE A 45 -1.36 -6.61 1.90
CA ILE A 45 -0.39 -5.96 2.79
C ILE A 45 0.25 -4.72 2.15
N ILE A 46 0.55 -4.76 0.84
CA ILE A 46 1.08 -3.59 0.12
C ILE A 46 0.01 -2.49 0.07
N ASP A 47 -1.22 -2.84 -0.29
CA ASP A 47 -2.34 -1.90 -0.39
C ASP A 47 -2.65 -1.24 0.97
N GLU A 48 -2.57 -2.00 2.06
CA GLU A 48 -2.74 -1.49 3.43
C GLU A 48 -1.61 -0.52 3.83
N LYS A 49 -0.37 -0.80 3.45
CA LYS A 49 0.76 0.12 3.70
C LYS A 49 0.57 1.45 2.98
N VAL A 50 0.14 1.42 1.72
CA VAL A 50 -0.17 2.63 0.96
C VAL A 50 -1.31 3.40 1.62
N THR A 51 -2.39 2.70 2.00
CA THR A 51 -3.54 3.30 2.66
C THR A 51 -3.16 3.97 3.99
N LEU A 52 -2.34 3.30 4.80
CA LEU A 52 -1.78 3.85 6.03
C LEU A 52 -0.91 5.08 5.77
N ALA A 53 -0.02 5.02 4.77
CA ALA A 53 0.85 6.12 4.40
C ALA A 53 0.07 7.36 3.98
N VAL A 54 -0.96 7.19 3.14
CA VAL A 54 -1.84 8.29 2.71
C VAL A 54 -2.59 8.89 3.89
N ARG A 55 -3.11 8.07 4.81
CA ARG A 55 -3.75 8.56 6.04
C ARG A 55 -2.76 9.38 6.88
N LYS A 56 -1.55 8.86 7.10
CA LYS A 56 -0.49 9.54 7.85
C LYS A 56 -0.07 10.85 7.17
N TYR A 57 -0.02 10.88 5.84
CA TYR A 57 0.24 12.09 5.08
C TYR A 57 -0.82 13.17 5.35
N LYS A 58 -2.10 12.79 5.31
CA LYS A 58 -3.23 13.69 5.64
C LYS A 58 -3.17 14.20 7.10
N GLU A 59 -2.65 13.39 8.02
CA GLU A 59 -2.39 13.78 9.42
C GLU A 59 -1.17 14.71 9.58
N GLY A 60 -0.47 15.05 8.50
CA GLY A 60 0.65 15.99 8.48
C GLY A 60 2.04 15.34 8.53
N VAL A 61 2.15 14.03 8.39
CA VAL A 61 3.44 13.35 8.21
C VAL A 61 4.11 13.88 6.93
N PRO A 62 5.41 14.23 6.95
CA PRO A 62 6.11 14.69 5.76
C PRO A 62 6.01 13.69 4.61
N PHE A 63 5.83 14.19 3.38
CA PHE A 63 5.68 13.39 2.16
C PHE A 63 6.69 12.24 2.08
N ARG A 64 7.98 12.53 2.27
CA ARG A 64 9.04 11.52 2.20
C ARG A 64 8.84 10.40 3.22
N LYS A 65 8.49 10.75 4.47
CA LYS A 65 8.21 9.74 5.50
C LYS A 65 6.96 8.91 5.17
N ALA A 66 5.96 9.50 4.53
CA ALA A 66 4.78 8.77 4.10
C ALA A 66 5.11 7.81 2.92
N ALA A 67 5.89 8.25 1.94
CA ALA A 67 6.39 7.39 0.86
C ALA A 67 7.21 6.21 1.41
N ASP A 68 8.08 6.46 2.41
CA ASP A 68 8.86 5.41 3.09
C ASP A 68 7.94 4.38 3.79
N ILE A 69 6.83 4.82 4.41
CA ILE A 69 5.83 3.91 5.03
C ILE A 69 5.15 3.03 3.97
N ALA A 70 4.82 3.62 2.82
CA ALA A 70 4.23 2.89 1.70
C ALA A 70 5.22 1.90 1.05
N GLY A 71 6.53 2.11 1.24
CA GLY A 71 7.58 1.40 0.51
C GLY A 71 7.62 1.78 -0.96
N LEU A 72 7.22 3.01 -1.28
CA LEU A 72 7.14 3.55 -2.63
C LEU A 72 8.19 4.65 -2.82
N ASP A 73 8.61 4.87 -4.05
CA ASP A 73 9.41 6.04 -4.37
C ASP A 73 8.56 7.32 -4.43
N TYR A 74 9.19 8.44 -4.75
CA TYR A 74 8.51 9.73 -4.81
C TYR A 74 7.36 9.73 -5.84
N TRP A 75 7.61 9.21 -7.04
CA TRP A 75 6.66 9.29 -8.16
C TRP A 75 5.52 8.31 -7.99
N ASP A 76 5.81 7.10 -7.52
CA ASP A 76 4.80 6.09 -7.20
C ASP A 76 3.89 6.57 -6.08
N PHE A 77 4.45 7.18 -5.03
CA PHE A 77 3.64 7.73 -3.95
C PHE A 77 2.80 8.94 -4.39
N GLN A 78 3.35 9.79 -5.27
CA GLN A 78 2.59 10.89 -5.88
C GLN A 78 1.40 10.36 -6.69
N ALA A 79 1.62 9.34 -7.53
CA ALA A 79 0.56 8.72 -8.31
C ALA A 79 -0.54 8.10 -7.43
N GLU A 80 -0.19 7.51 -6.29
CA GLU A 80 -1.16 7.00 -5.33
C GLU A 80 -1.98 8.10 -4.65
N LEU A 81 -1.39 9.28 -4.39
CA LEU A 81 -2.13 10.43 -3.90
C LEU A 81 -3.10 10.97 -4.96
N ASP A 82 -2.66 11.05 -6.22
CA ASP A 82 -3.47 11.55 -7.33
C ASP A 82 -4.67 10.62 -7.62
N LYS A 83 -4.46 9.30 -7.68
CA LYS A 83 -5.53 8.29 -7.81
C LYS A 83 -6.59 8.40 -6.72
N ARG A 84 -6.20 8.85 -5.53
CA ARG A 84 -7.05 8.95 -4.34
C ARG A 84 -7.56 10.38 -4.11
N GLU A 85 -7.36 11.26 -5.08
CA GLU A 85 -7.77 12.67 -5.06
C GLU A 85 -7.26 13.41 -3.80
N VAL A 86 -6.07 13.04 -3.33
CA VAL A 86 -5.43 13.67 -2.17
C VAL A 86 -4.47 14.74 -2.66
N PRO A 87 -4.81 16.04 -2.56
CA PRO A 87 -3.93 17.07 -3.07
C PRO A 87 -2.66 17.13 -2.22
N VAL A 88 -1.51 17.29 -2.87
CA VAL A 88 -0.20 17.44 -2.19
C VAL A 88 -0.19 18.66 -1.26
N THR A 89 -1.08 19.64 -1.48
CA THR A 89 -1.31 20.78 -0.60
C THR A 89 -1.95 20.42 0.74
N ALA A 90 -2.33 19.17 0.99
CA ALA A 90 -2.88 18.69 2.26
C ALA A 90 -1.88 18.73 3.44
N SER A 91 -0.61 19.09 3.21
CA SER A 91 0.29 19.42 4.31
C SER A 91 0.09 20.87 4.75
N LEU A 92 -0.31 21.08 6.00
CA LEU A 92 -0.32 22.39 6.66
C LEU A 92 1.03 23.12 6.54
N SER A 93 2.13 22.38 6.35
CA SER A 93 3.46 22.93 6.13
C SER A 93 3.62 23.59 4.75
N PHE A 94 2.97 23.11 3.68
CA PHE A 94 2.94 23.76 2.37
C PHE A 94 2.07 25.02 2.38
N ALA A 95 0.87 24.95 2.99
CA ALA A 95 -0.01 26.12 3.13
C ALA A 95 0.68 27.28 3.89
N ARG A 96 1.42 26.97 4.97
CA ARG A 96 2.21 27.97 5.72
C ARG A 96 3.34 28.58 4.91
N LYS A 97 4.02 27.80 4.06
CA LYS A 97 5.15 28.29 3.26
C LYS A 97 4.69 29.23 2.14
N ARG A 98 3.52 28.96 1.55
CA ARG A 98 2.89 29.80 0.52
C ARG A 98 2.32 31.10 1.09
N LEU A 99 1.75 31.08 2.29
CA LEU A 99 1.32 32.31 3.00
C LEU A 99 2.50 33.24 3.36
N LYS A 100 3.70 32.69 3.60
CA LYS A 100 4.91 33.49 3.82
C LYS A 100 5.46 34.14 2.54
N GLN A 101 5.19 33.57 1.37
CA GLN A 101 5.67 34.10 0.08
C GLN A 101 4.74 35.15 -0.53
N ILE A 102 3.50 35.26 -0.09
CA ILE A 102 2.52 36.27 -0.56
C ILE A 102 2.66 37.61 0.21
N LYS A 103 3.46 37.64 1.28
CA LYS A 103 3.69 38.84 2.12
C LYS A 103 5.03 39.56 1.85
N ASN A 104 5.79 39.16 0.83
CA ASN A 104 6.96 39.88 0.33
C ASN A 104 6.72 40.35 -1.09
#